data_AF-A0A537THY6-F1
#
_entry.id   AF-A0A537THY6-F1
#
_cell.length_a   1.000
_cell.length_b   1.000
_cell.length_c   1.000
_cell.angle_alpha   90.00
_cell.angle_beta   90.00
_cell.angle_gamma   90.00
#
_symmetry.space_group_name_H-M   'P 1'
#
loop_
_entity.id
_entity.type
_entity.pdbx_description
1 polymer ?
#
loop_
_entity_poly.entity_id
_entity_poly.type
_entity_poly.pdbx_seq_one_letter_code
_entity_poly.pdbx_strand_id
1 'polypeptide(L)' 'MTALALALHILGAVVWVGGMFAIYVCLRPALGTLEPPQRLRLMRITFQKFFPWVWIAILLLLASGYW' A
#
# COMPACT_ATOMS: atom_id res chain seq x y z
N MET A 1 -22.55 8.82 -4.63
CA MET A 1 -21.78 8.14 -3.56
C MET A 1 -22.39 8.47 -2.20
N THR A 2 -22.73 7.48 -1.37
CA THR A 2 -23.14 7.71 0.03
C THR A 2 -21.91 8.07 0.88
N ALA A 3 -22.12 8.69 2.06
CA ALA A 3 -21.03 9.06 2.96
C ALA A 3 -20.13 7.85 3.33
N LEU A 4 -20.74 6.68 3.54
CA LEU A 4 -20.02 5.44 3.80
C LEU A 4 -19.16 5.01 2.60
N ALA A 5 -19.73 5.04 1.38
CA ALA A 5 -18.98 4.69 0.17
C ALA A 5 -17.78 5.64 -0.03
N LEU A 6 -17.97 6.94 0.20
CA LEU A 6 -16.87 7.92 0.12
C LEU A 6 -15.76 7.62 1.13
N ALA A 7 -16.12 7.32 2.39
CA ALA A 7 -15.14 6.99 3.42
C ALA A 7 -14.33 5.73 3.05
N LEU A 8 -15.00 4.68 2.58
CA LEU A 8 -14.34 3.45 2.12
C LEU A 8 -13.43 3.69 0.92
N HIS A 9 -13.87 4.54 -0.03
CA HIS A 9 -13.07 4.91 -1.19
C HIS A 9 -11.78 5.63 -0.79
N ILE A 10 -11.90 6.62 0.10
CA ILE A 10 -10.75 7.39 0.60
C ILE A 10 -9.78 6.47 1.36
N LEU A 11 -10.28 5.58 2.22
CA LEU A 11 -9.43 4.62 2.93
C LEU A 11 -8.68 3.70 1.96
N GLY A 12 -9.36 3.17 0.93
CA GLY A 12 -8.71 2.37 -0.11
C GLY A 12 -7.62 3.17 -0.83
N ALA A 13 -7.91 4.41 -1.22
CA ALA A 13 -6.96 5.29 -1.89
C ALA A 13 -5.74 5.60 -1.00
N VAL A 14 -5.95 5.90 0.28
CA VAL A 14 -4.88 6.21 1.24
C VAL A 14 -3.98 5.00 1.46
N VAL A 15 -4.55 3.81 1.67
CA VAL A 15 -3.75 2.58 1.88
C VAL A 15 -2.92 2.26 0.64
N TRP A 16 -3.51 2.38 -0.55
CA TRP A 16 -2.79 2.08 -1.78
C TRP A 16 -1.76 3.15 -2.11
N VAL A 17 -2.17 4.39 -2.35
CA VAL A 17 -1.28 5.47 -2.82
C VAL A 17 -0.28 5.85 -1.72
N GLY A 18 -0.75 5.99 -0.48
CA GLY A 18 0.11 6.28 0.67
C GLY A 18 1.08 5.13 0.96
N GLY A 19 0.65 3.88 0.83
CA GLY A 19 1.52 2.71 0.95
C GLY A 19 2.61 2.66 -0.12
N MET A 20 2.27 2.96 -1.39
CA MET A 20 3.24 3.04 -2.48
C MET A 20 4.25 4.17 -2.24
N PHE A 21 3.78 5.35 -1.82
CA PHE A 21 4.65 6.45 -1.45
C PHE A 21 5.62 6.03 -0.33
N ALA A 22 5.11 5.45 0.76
CA ALA A 22 5.93 5.01 1.88
C ALA A 22 6.98 3.97 1.46
N ILE A 23 6.63 3.00 0.61
CA ILE A 23 7.57 1.97 0.15
C ILE A 23 8.63 2.56 -0.79
N TYR A 24 8.23 3.33 -1.79
CA TYR A 24 9.14 3.81 -2.83
C TYR A 24 9.98 5.02 -2.41
N VAL A 25 9.39 5.96 -1.67
CA VAL A 25 10.02 7.24 -1.33
C VAL A 25 10.72 7.19 0.01
N CYS A 26 10.17 6.49 0.99
CA CYS A 26 10.75 6.43 2.34
C CYS A 26 11.58 5.17 2.55
N LEU A 27 10.96 4.00 2.37
CA LEU A 27 11.59 2.72 2.72
C LEU A 27 12.72 2.35 1.75
N ARG A 28 12.50 2.44 0.43
CA ARG A 28 13.50 2.02 -0.56
C ARG A 28 14.84 2.77 -0.40
N PRO A 29 14.88 4.10 -0.17
CA PRO A 29 16.12 4.79 0.15
C PRO A 29 16.71 4.38 1.52
N ALA A 30 15.86 4.21 2.55
CA ALA A 30 16.31 3.79 3.88
C ALA A 30 17.03 2.43 3.87
N LEU A 31 16.65 1.52 2.97
CA LEU A 31 17.34 0.24 2.77
C LEU A 31 18.81 0.40 2.33
N GLY A 32 19.19 1.54 1.75
CA GLY A 32 20.58 1.82 1.38
C GLY A 32 21.55 1.75 2.57
N THR A 33 21.04 1.87 3.79
CA THR A 33 21.83 1.74 5.04
C THR A 33 22.11 0.30 5.47
N LEU A 34 21.43 -0.69 4.87
CA LEU A 34 21.59 -2.11 5.20
C LEU A 34 22.57 -2.80 4.26
N GLU A 35 23.06 -3.98 4.62
CA GLU A 35 23.85 -4.84 3.71
C GLU A 35 22.97 -5.48 2.61
N PRO A 36 23.52 -5.85 1.44
CA PRO A 36 22.74 -6.35 0.31
C PRO A 36 21.78 -7.52 0.64
N PRO A 37 22.16 -8.54 1.43
CA PRO A 37 21.24 -9.64 1.77
C PRO A 37 20.07 -9.17 2.64
N GLN A 38 20.31 -8.22 3.55
CA GLN A 38 19.30 -7.68 4.46
C GLN A 38 18.29 -6.82 3.71
N ARG A 39 18.74 -6.02 2.72
CA ARG A 39 17.88 -5.22 1.84
C ARG A 39 16.82 -6.07 1.15
N LEU A 40 17.25 -7.16 0.53
CA LEU A 40 16.36 -8.08 -0.20
C LEU A 40 15.38 -8.78 0.75
N ARG A 41 15.86 -9.22 1.91
CA ARG A 41 15.01 -9.86 2.92
C ARG A 41 13.92 -8.92 3.43
N LEU A 42 14.27 -7.68 3.76
CA LEU A 42 13.31 -6.70 4.27
C LEU A 42 12.28 -6.33 3.18
N MET A 43 12.73 -6.06 1.94
CA MET A 43 11.80 -5.82 0.82
C MET A 43 10.83 -6.97 0.59
N ARG A 44 11.32 -8.20 0.56
CA ARG A 44 10.47 -9.38 0.36
C ARG A 44 9.38 -9.44 1.43
N ILE A 45 9.74 -9.28 2.70
CA ILE A 45 8.79 -9.36 3.82
C ILE A 45 7.81 -8.18 3.79
N THR A 46 8.28 -6.97 3.47
CA THR A 46 7.41 -5.80 3.31
C THR A 46 6.36 -6.03 2.23
N PHE A 47 6.77 -6.46 1.03
CA PHE A 47 5.82 -6.72 -0.05
C PHE A 47 4.88 -7.89 0.26
N GLN A 48 5.37 -8.96 0.87
CA GLN A 48 4.53 -10.08 1.33
C GLN A 48 3.42 -9.62 2.28
N LYS A 49 3.73 -8.69 3.19
CA LYS A 49 2.74 -8.13 4.12
C LYS A 49 1.85 -7.06 3.48
N PHE A 50 2.35 -6.30 2.52
CA PHE A 50 1.64 -5.18 1.90
C PHE A 50 0.63 -5.62 0.82
N PHE A 51 0.95 -6.63 0.00
CA PHE A 51 0.08 -7.03 -1.11
C PHE A 51 -1.34 -7.44 -0.71
N PRO A 52 -1.60 -8.16 0.40
CA PRO A 52 -2.97 -8.40 0.86
C PRO A 52 -3.77 -7.11 1.08
N TRP A 53 -3.13 -6.05 1.60
CA TRP A 53 -3.76 -4.74 1.76
C TRP A 53 -4.01 -4.03 0.44
N VAL A 54 -3.14 -4.21 -0.55
CA VAL A 54 -3.37 -3.71 -1.92
C VAL A 54 -4.62 -4.35 -2.52
N TRP A 55 -4.81 -5.66 -2.36
CA TRP A 55 -6.03 -6.34 -2.82
C TRP A 55 -7.28 -5.82 -2.12
N ILE A 56 -7.24 -5.62 -0.80
CA ILE A 56 -8.35 -5.02 -0.05
C ILE A 56 -8.63 -3.60 -0.56
N ALA A 57 -7.59 -2.78 -0.79
CA ALA A 57 -7.73 -1.42 -1.29
C ALA A 57 -8.34 -1.39 -2.71
N ILE A 58 -7.92 -2.28 -3.61
CA ILE A 58 -8.52 -2.45 -4.95
C ILE A 58 -10.01 -2.75 -4.83
N LEU A 59 -10.36 -3.74 -4.00
CA LEU A 59 -11.76 -4.12 -3.78
C LEU A 59 -12.58 -2.96 -3.22
N LEU A 60 -12.05 -2.24 -2.22
CA LEU A 60 -12.71 -1.07 -1.65
C LEU A 60 -12.94 0.02 -2.71
N LEU A 61 -11.94 0.34 -3.53
CA LEU A 61 -12.06 1.39 -4.55
C LEU A 61 -13.09 1.04 -5.62
N LEU A 62 -13.06 -0.20 -6.13
CA LEU A 62 -14.03 -0.67 -7.11
C LEU A 62 -15.43 -0.70 -6.48
N ALA A 63 -15.59 -1.36 -5.34
CA ALA A 63 -16.83 -1.41 -4.59
C ALA A 63 -17.10 -0.12 -3.79
N SER A 64 -16.66 1.04 -4.25
CA SER A 64 -17.13 2.34 -3.72
C SER A 64 -17.28 3.39 -4.80
N GLY A 65 -16.56 3.24 -5.93
CA GLY A 65 -16.56 4.17 -7.05
C GLY A 65 -17.26 3.70 -8.33
N TYR A 66 -17.59 2.40 -8.48
CA TYR A 66 -18.20 1.86 -9.70
C TYR A 66 -19.75 1.85 -9.69
N TRP A 67 -20.37 3.00 -9.40
CA TRP A 67 -21.83 3.16 -9.44
C TRP A 67 -22.29 4.62 -9.47
#